data_AF-J0ZKY3-F1
#
_entry.id   AF-J0ZKY3-F1
#
_cell.length_a   1.000
_cell.length_b   1.000
_cell.length_c   1.000
_cell.angle_alpha   90.00
_cell.angle_beta   90.00
_cell.angle_gamma   90.00
#
_symmetry.space_group_name_H-M   'P 1'
#
loop_
_entity.id
_entity.type
_entity.pdbx_description
1 polymer ?
#
loop_
_entity_poly.entity_id
_entity_poly.type
_entity_poly.pdbx_seq_one_letter_code
_entity_poly.pdbx_strand_id
1 'polypeptide(L)'
;MLDKAVDLFVTTFPICSALTEVKMMSSGIPILNHYVINPSIYPTADFCDPNQFLWYDKDDLLAIISTLNADILTQKSKSAKAWFLSHNDYQLYISSLLNSLKKSYPVNKKP
;
A
#
# COMPACT_ATOMS: atom_id res chain seq x y z
N MET A 1 3.80 6.55 16.82
CA MET A 1 5.26 6.36 16.99
C MET A 1 6.06 6.56 15.69
N LEU A 2 5.40 6.70 14.53
CA LEU A 2 6.03 7.08 13.25
C LEU A 2 5.71 8.53 12.83
N ASP A 3 5.06 9.30 13.70
CA ASP A 3 4.12 10.31 13.22
C ASP A 3 4.71 11.51 12.48
N LYS A 4 6.02 11.82 12.51
CA LYS A 4 6.58 13.01 11.81
C LYS A 4 8.08 13.00 11.43
N ALA A 5 8.77 11.85 11.32
CA ALA A 5 10.23 11.85 11.10
C ALA A 5 10.71 11.20 9.78
N VAL A 6 9.80 10.72 8.93
CA VAL A 6 10.16 10.01 7.70
C VAL A 6 9.41 10.64 6.52
N ASP A 7 10.17 11.18 5.57
CA ASP A 7 9.63 11.83 4.37
C ASP A 7 9.35 10.85 3.23
N LEU A 8 10.10 9.73 3.19
CA LEU A 8 9.99 8.67 2.18
C LEU A 8 10.41 7.33 2.79
N PHE A 9 9.59 6.31 2.59
CA PHE A 9 9.96 4.93 2.89
C PHE A 9 10.47 4.24 1.62
N VAL A 10 11.74 3.82 1.64
CA VAL A 10 12.34 3.02 0.56
C VAL A 10 12.26 1.55 0.93
N THR A 11 11.59 0.74 0.11
CA THR A 11 11.37 -0.67 0.43
C THR A 11 12.63 -1.51 0.21
N THR A 12 12.76 -2.59 0.99
CA THR A 12 13.79 -3.60 0.75
C THR A 12 13.44 -4.40 -0.51
N PHE A 13 14.44 -4.73 -1.31
CA PHE A 13 14.28 -5.57 -2.51
C PHE A 13 15.29 -6.73 -2.47
N PRO A 14 14.96 -7.91 -3.03
CA PRO A 14 13.74 -8.22 -3.80
C PRO A 14 12.54 -8.62 -2.93
N ILE A 15 12.68 -8.67 -1.60
CA ILE A 15 11.60 -9.08 -0.69
C ILE A 15 11.31 -7.95 0.29
N CYS A 16 10.04 -7.55 0.37
CA CYS A 16 9.51 -6.66 1.40
C CYS A 16 8.25 -7.27 2.05
N SER A 17 7.90 -6.77 3.23
CA SER A 17 6.69 -7.19 3.93
C SER A 17 5.51 -6.32 3.52
N ALA A 18 4.47 -6.92 2.94
CA ALA A 18 3.22 -6.22 2.60
C ALA A 18 2.59 -5.51 3.81
N LEU A 19 2.68 -6.10 5.01
CA LEU A 19 2.21 -5.46 6.24
C LEU A 19 2.95 -4.16 6.54
N THR A 20 4.24 -4.09 6.21
CA THR A 20 5.04 -2.87 6.43
C THR A 20 4.57 -1.76 5.51
N GLU A 21 4.33 -2.05 4.23
CA GLU A 21 3.78 -1.06 3.29
C GLU A 21 2.40 -0.58 3.69
N VAL A 22 1.50 -1.49 4.07
CA VAL A 22 0.17 -1.11 4.57
C VAL A 22 0.28 -0.18 5.78
N LYS A 23 1.23 -0.42 6.69
CA LYS A 23 1.50 0.49 7.82
C LYS A 23 1.99 1.85 7.35
N MET A 24 2.93 1.91 6.41
CA MET A 24 3.41 3.19 5.85
C MET A 24 2.27 3.97 5.20
N MET A 25 1.44 3.32 4.39
CA MET A 25 0.26 3.94 3.79
C MET A 25 -0.74 4.42 4.85
N SER A 26 -0.95 3.64 5.91
CA SER A 26 -1.81 4.02 7.04
C SER A 26 -1.33 5.29 7.73
N SER A 27 -0.02 5.54 7.75
CA SER A 27 0.59 6.76 8.27
C SER A 27 0.71 7.88 7.23
N GLY A 28 0.31 7.63 5.98
CA GLY A 28 0.48 8.58 4.87
C GLY A 28 1.94 8.82 4.49
N ILE A 29 2.84 7.86 4.78
CA ILE A 29 4.24 7.96 4.39
C ILE A 29 4.35 7.53 2.91
N PRO A 30 4.93 8.36 2.02
CA PRO A 30 5.20 7.98 0.63
C PRO A 30 6.09 6.75 0.54
N ILE A 31 5.88 5.93 -0.48
CA ILE A 31 6.60 4.66 -0.67
C ILE A 31 7.35 4.68 -2.01
N LEU A 32 8.61 4.23 -1.99
CA LEU A 32 9.42 3.96 -3.18
C LEU A 32 9.72 2.47 -3.26
N ASN A 33 9.13 1.83 -4.28
CA ASN A 33 9.18 0.39 -4.48
C ASN A 33 10.07 -0.02 -5.65
N HIS A 34 10.74 -1.17 -5.55
CA HIS A 34 11.41 -1.79 -6.69
C HIS A 34 10.44 -2.66 -7.48
N TYR A 35 10.50 -2.60 -8.81
CA TYR A 35 9.80 -3.52 -9.69
C TYR A 35 10.56 -4.85 -9.80
N VAL A 36 10.17 -5.83 -8.99
CA VAL A 36 10.80 -7.15 -8.99
C VAL A 36 10.25 -7.99 -10.15
N ILE A 37 11.09 -8.30 -11.13
CA ILE A 37 10.77 -9.25 -12.22
C ILE A 37 11.15 -10.66 -11.76
N ASN A 38 10.39 -11.22 -10.83
CA ASN A 38 10.53 -12.61 -10.42
C ASN A 38 9.14 -13.27 -10.31
N PRO A 39 8.81 -14.25 -11.17
CA PRO A 39 7.48 -14.86 -11.18
C PRO A 39 7.16 -15.66 -9.92
N SER A 40 8.17 -16.00 -9.10
CA SER A 40 8.01 -16.71 -7.84
C SER A 40 7.87 -15.78 -6.62
N ILE A 41 8.03 -14.46 -6.79
CA ILE A 41 7.94 -13.47 -5.71
C ILE A 41 6.87 -12.45 -6.09
N TYR A 42 5.83 -12.35 -5.28
CA TYR A 42 4.83 -11.29 -5.46
C TYR A 42 5.48 -9.93 -5.23
N PRO A 43 5.44 -9.01 -6.21
CA PRO A 43 6.00 -7.69 -6.04
C PRO A 43 5.22 -6.95 -4.97
N THR A 44 5.93 -6.33 -4.01
CA THR A 44 5.25 -5.63 -2.92
C THR A 44 4.49 -4.41 -3.42
N ALA A 45 4.91 -3.84 -4.55
CA ALA A 45 4.15 -2.84 -5.30
C ALA A 45 2.68 -3.21 -5.55
N ASP A 46 2.32 -4.50 -5.62
CA ASP A 46 0.92 -4.94 -5.82
C ASP A 46 0.04 -4.71 -4.58
N PHE A 47 0.63 -4.54 -3.40
CA PHE A 47 -0.08 -4.31 -2.14
C PHE A 47 -0.17 -2.83 -1.76
N CYS A 48 0.46 -1.94 -2.54
CA CYS A 48 0.47 -0.50 -2.28
C CYS A 48 -0.40 0.29 -3.26
N ASP A 49 -0.54 1.59 -3.00
CA ASP A 49 -1.16 2.52 -3.93
C ASP A 49 -0.39 2.52 -5.27
N PRO A 50 -1.05 2.27 -6.43
CA PRO A 50 -0.40 2.21 -7.73
C PRO A 50 0.17 3.57 -8.18
N ASN A 51 -0.21 4.66 -7.51
CA ASN A 51 0.35 5.99 -7.77
C ASN A 51 1.64 6.25 -6.98
N GLN A 52 2.16 5.31 -6.19
CA GLN A 52 3.43 5.49 -5.48
C GLN A 52 4.62 5.40 -6.45
N PHE A 53 5.84 5.63 -5.94
CA PHE A 53 7.02 5.54 -6.80
C PHE A 53 7.41 4.09 -7.03
N LEU A 54 7.83 3.79 -8.25
CA LEU A 54 8.27 2.47 -8.68
C LEU A 54 9.55 2.65 -9.50
N TRP A 55 10.61 1.92 -9.15
CA TRP A 55 11.87 1.94 -9.87
C TRP A 55 12.27 0.57 -10.41
N TYR A 56 12.88 0.52 -11.60
CA TYR A 56 13.24 -0.73 -12.29
C TYR A 56 14.73 -1.05 -12.23
N ASP A 57 15.55 -0.01 -12.26
CA ASP A 57 16.99 -0.11 -12.26
C ASP A 57 17.61 1.11 -11.58
N LYS A 58 18.95 1.12 -11.51
CA LYS A 58 19.68 2.19 -10.83
C LYS A 58 19.45 3.57 -11.47
N ASP A 59 19.37 3.65 -12.79
CA ASP A 59 19.26 4.94 -13.47
C ASP A 59 17.88 5.54 -13.26
N ASP A 60 16.84 4.70 -13.28
CA ASP A 60 15.48 5.10 -12.94
C ASP A 60 15.34 5.51 -11.47
N LEU A 61 15.97 4.79 -10.54
CA LEU A 61 16.04 5.17 -9.13
C LEU A 61 16.67 6.56 -8.96
N LEU A 62 17.79 6.83 -9.63
CA LEU A 62 18.46 8.13 -9.59
C LEU A 62 17.59 9.23 -10.20
N ALA A 63 16.90 8.94 -11.31
CA ALA A 63 15.97 9.87 -11.92
C ALA A 63 14.84 10.24 -10.95
N ILE A 64 14.21 9.26 -10.30
CA ILE A 64 13.16 9.52 -9.30
C ILE A 64 13.70 10.37 -8.15
N ILE A 65 14.84 9.99 -7.55
CA ILE A 65 15.45 10.73 -6.43
C ILE A 65 15.73 12.19 -6.82
N SER A 66 16.20 12.44 -8.05
CA SER A 66 16.50 13.79 -8.53
C SER A 66 15.27 14.70 -8.65
N THR A 67 14.08 14.12 -8.76
CA THR A 67 12.82 14.87 -8.84
C THR A 67 12.18 15.16 -7.49
N LEU A 68 12.61 14.47 -6.41
CA LEU A 68 11.96 14.55 -5.11
C LEU A 68 12.01 15.98 -4.54
N ASN A 69 10.84 16.47 -4.18
CA ASN A 69 10.65 17.74 -3.48
C ASN A 69 9.43 17.66 -2.56
N ALA A 70 9.24 18.68 -1.72
CA ALA A 70 8.17 18.72 -0.73
C ALA A 70 6.76 18.59 -1.34
N ASP A 71 6.52 19.18 -2.50
CA ASP A 71 5.19 19.15 -3.14
C ASP A 71 4.85 17.75 -3.64
N ILE A 72 5.81 17.10 -4.31
CA ILE A 72 5.64 15.73 -4.79
C ILE A 72 5.44 14.77 -3.62
N LEU A 73 6.28 14.86 -2.57
CA LEU A 73 6.15 14.00 -1.39
C LEU A 73 4.80 14.21 -0.68
N THR A 74 4.33 15.45 -0.59
CA THR A 74 3.02 15.78 -0.03
C THR A 74 1.89 15.16 -0.86
N GLN A 75 1.99 15.20 -2.19
CA GLN A 75 1.01 14.58 -3.08
C GLN A 75 0.98 13.05 -2.88
N LYS A 76 2.14 12.41 -2.87
CA LYS A 76 2.25 10.94 -2.66
C LYS A 76 1.77 10.52 -1.28
N SER A 77 2.03 11.32 -0.26
CA SER A 77 1.56 11.13 1.11
C SER A 77 0.03 11.09 1.18
N LYS A 78 -0.63 12.09 0.57
CA LYS A 78 -2.10 12.14 0.47
C LYS A 78 -2.65 10.93 -0.29
N SER A 79 -2.01 10.54 -1.38
CA SER A 79 -2.42 9.39 -2.19
C SER A 79 -2.33 8.08 -1.39
N ALA A 80 -1.20 7.84 -0.70
CA ALA A 80 -1.00 6.66 0.13
C ALA A 80 -2.06 6.54 1.23
N LYS A 81 -2.36 7.65 1.92
CA LYS A 81 -3.39 7.68 2.97
C LYS A 81 -4.79 7.43 2.40
N ALA A 82 -5.12 8.03 1.26
CA ALA A 82 -6.41 7.85 0.60
C ALA A 82 -6.62 6.40 0.13
N TRP A 83 -5.58 5.78 -0.41
CA TRP A 83 -5.61 4.37 -0.79
C TRP A 83 -5.85 3.45 0.41
N PHE A 84 -5.11 3.65 1.50
CA PHE A 84 -5.30 2.89 2.73
C PHE A 84 -6.75 2.96 3.24
N LEU A 85 -7.33 4.16 3.28
CA LEU A 85 -8.71 4.34 3.75
C LEU A 85 -9.75 3.68 2.84
N SER A 86 -9.46 3.53 1.55
CA SER A 86 -10.40 2.92 0.58
C SER A 86 -10.22 1.41 0.41
N HIS A 87 -9.02 0.86 0.66
CA HIS A 87 -8.69 -0.53 0.36
C HIS A 87 -8.19 -1.35 1.56
N ASN A 88 -7.89 -0.71 2.68
CA ASN A 88 -7.32 -1.40 3.85
C ASN A 88 -8.02 -1.05 5.17
N ASP A 89 -9.10 -0.26 5.13
CA ASP A 89 -9.96 -0.08 6.30
C ASP A 89 -10.75 -1.36 6.58
N TYR A 90 -10.40 -2.03 7.68
CA TYR A 90 -11.01 -3.29 8.10
C TYR A 90 -12.54 -3.19 8.29
N GLN A 91 -13.08 -2.01 8.61
CA GLN A 91 -14.52 -1.80 8.77
C GLN A 91 -15.28 -2.05 7.46
N LEU A 92 -14.67 -1.74 6.32
CA LEU A 92 -15.23 -2.00 4.99
C LEU A 92 -15.35 -3.51 4.73
N TYR A 93 -14.32 -4.29 5.12
CA TYR A 93 -14.25 -5.72 4.85
C TYR A 93 -15.09 -6.55 5.82
N ILE A 94 -15.17 -6.17 7.10
CA ILE A 94 -16.03 -6.87 8.07
C ILE A 94 -17.48 -6.85 7.61
N SER A 95 -17.98 -5.69 7.18
CA SER A 95 -19.37 -5.55 6.72
C SER A 95 -19.64 -6.43 5.48
N SER A 96 -18.71 -6.44 4.52
CA SER A 96 -18.79 -7.27 3.32
C SER A 96 -18.76 -8.77 3.65
N LEU A 97 -17.84 -9.19 4.53
CA LEU A 97 -17.70 -10.57 4.98
C LEU A 97 -18.95 -11.05 5.73
N LEU A 98 -19.48 -10.24 6.65
CA LEU A 98 -20.70 -10.59 7.37
C LEU A 98 -21.91 -10.72 6.42
N ASN A 99 -21.97 -9.90 5.38
CA ASN A 99 -23.01 -9.98 4.36
C ASN A 99 -22.85 -11.22 3.45
N SER A 100 -21.62 -11.60 3.09
CA SER A 100 -21.38 -12.81 2.31
C SER A 100 -21.72 -14.07 3.10
N LEU A 101 -21.33 -14.13 4.39
CA LEU A 101 -21.65 -15.23 5.28
C LEU A 101 -23.17 -15.41 5.48
N LYS A 102 -23.94 -14.32 5.59
CA LYS A 102 -25.41 -14.37 5.65
C LYS A 102 -26.06 -14.89 4.37
N LYS A 103 -25.46 -14.63 3.20
CA LYS A 103 -25.93 -15.19 1.92
C LYS A 103 -25.60 -16.67 1.76
N SER A 104 -24.44 -17.10 2.23
CA SER A 104 -23.99 -18.50 2.14
C SER A 104 -24.66 -19.44 3.13
N TYR A 105 -25.19 -18.91 4.25
CA TYR A 105 -25.96 -19.66 5.23
C TYR A 105 -27.30 -18.95 5.49
N PRO A 106 -28.36 -19.23 4.69
CA PRO A 106 -29.68 -18.72 5.03
C PRO A 106 -30.05 -19.32 6.39
N VAL A 107 -30.19 -18.44 7.39
CA VAL A 107 -30.72 -18.81 8.71
C VAL A 107 -32.13 -19.32 8.46
N ASN A 108 -32.29 -20.65 8.38
CA ASN A 108 -33.60 -21.28 8.43
C ASN A 108 -34.20 -20.93 9.78
N LYS A 109 -35.03 -19.89 9.80
CA LYS A 109 -35.98 -19.66 10.89
C LYS A 109 -36.92 -20.86 10.86
N LYS A 110 -36.62 -21.89 11.68
CA LYS A 110 -37.61 -22.92 11.96
C LYS A 110 -38.80 -22.25 12.70
N PRO A 111 -40.04 -22.70 12.39
CA PRO A 111 -41.28 -22.11 12.90
C PRO A 111 -41.40 -22.27 14.42
#